data_AF-A0A952E2J2-F1
#
_entry.id   AF-A0A952E2J2-F1
#
_cell.length_a   1.000
_cell.length_b   1.000
_cell.length_c   1.000
_cell.angle_alpha   90.00
_cell.angle_beta   90.00
_cell.angle_gamma   90.00
#
_symmetry.space_group_name_H-M   'P 1'
#
loop_
_entity.id
_entity.type
_entity.pdbx_description
1 polymer ?
#
loop_
_entity_poly.entity_id
_entity_poly.type
_entity_poly.pdbx_seq_one_letter_code
_entity_poly.pdbx_strand_id
1 'polypeptide(L)'
;MNKVTKSLVVMTLLVAIGSMAIGQESLKDIVEQEELAWIVGQWKATMDDGQEILLTYRWAVKGYAIVSNFKMGDNSSQGIIYFVADEQQVRQLTVDSRGQAVAATWEVQDGKVIHKTKMTDEYGQATDVGFAYSRIDATTMNVAVYGLENGELSGSSSFDIDFKKQKKMEPLRPKAIASTSQDSLKDIVEQQGIAWMIGRWKATMDDGTEMLLTYRWAVKGHAMISSFKMGERSTLGLIYLDFDEQQGKQISVDSRGQVTKATWEAQDDEAISKTKMTNEYGEATDVGIAYSKVDDNTIKVAIYGLDNGELSDDSWFDINFKKEKK
;
A
#
# COMPACT_ATOMS: atom_id res chain seq x y z
N MET A 1 -15.57 27.73 42.37
CA MET A 1 -14.73 26.54 42.68
C MET A 1 -15.65 25.35 42.91
N ASN A 2 -15.82 24.51 41.89
CA ASN A 2 -16.37 23.16 42.06
C ASN A 2 -15.43 22.22 41.31
N LYS A 3 -14.76 21.34 42.07
CA LYS A 3 -13.94 20.25 41.54
C LYS A 3 -14.91 19.27 40.90
N VAL A 4 -15.07 19.33 39.58
CA VAL A 4 -15.68 18.24 38.83
C VAL A 4 -14.65 17.13 38.80
N THR A 5 -15.00 16.05 39.51
CA THR A 5 -14.32 14.78 39.59
C THR A 5 -13.89 14.34 38.19
N LYS A 6 -12.59 14.33 37.92
CA LYS A 6 -12.01 13.75 36.71
C LYS A 6 -12.25 12.24 36.78
N SER A 7 -13.37 11.79 36.22
CA SER A 7 -13.64 10.38 36.00
C SER A 7 -12.69 9.93 34.89
N LEU A 8 -11.74 9.09 35.26
CA LEU A 8 -10.78 8.43 34.38
C LEU A 8 -11.55 7.44 33.50
N VAL A 9 -12.14 7.92 32.40
CA VAL A 9 -12.52 7.07 31.28
C VAL A 9 -11.24 6.82 30.51
N VAL A 10 -10.63 5.66 30.75
CA VAL A 10 -9.62 5.09 29.86
C VAL A 10 -10.35 4.81 28.55
N MET A 11 -10.32 5.76 27.62
CA MET A 11 -10.71 5.53 26.23
C MET A 11 -9.66 4.59 25.64
N THR A 12 -10.03 3.32 25.50
CA THR A 12 -9.28 2.34 24.75
C THR A 12 -9.05 2.88 23.34
N LEU A 13 -7.78 3.10 23.00
CA LEU A 13 -7.37 3.72 21.76
C LEU A 13 -7.63 2.77 20.59
N LEU A 14 -8.81 2.90 19.98
CA LEU A 14 -9.24 2.11 18.84
C LEU A 14 -9.13 2.98 17.58
N VAL A 15 -7.96 2.96 16.95
CA VAL A 15 -7.84 3.28 15.52
C VAL A 15 -8.12 1.98 14.77
N ALA A 16 -9.11 2.04 13.89
CA ALA A 16 -9.91 0.94 13.32
C ALA A 16 -11.02 0.50 14.26
N ILE A 17 -12.23 0.94 13.96
CA ILE A 17 -13.39 0.30 14.51
C ILE A 17 -14.40 0.00 13.40
N GLY A 18 -14.90 -1.22 13.47
CA GLY A 18 -15.72 -1.87 12.48
C GLY A 18 -16.01 -3.20 13.13
N SER A 19 -17.30 -3.48 13.29
CA SER A 19 -17.83 -4.68 13.94
C SER A 19 -17.14 -5.91 13.35
N MET A 20 -16.93 -6.96 14.16
CA MET A 20 -16.60 -8.27 13.61
C MET A 20 -17.74 -8.70 12.69
N ALA A 21 -17.61 -8.48 11.39
CA ALA A 21 -18.30 -9.30 10.41
C ALA A 21 -17.65 -10.69 10.50
N ILE A 22 -18.13 -11.51 11.44
CA ILE A 22 -17.85 -12.94 11.46
C ILE A 22 -18.37 -13.46 10.12
N GLY A 23 -17.47 -13.73 9.17
CA GLY A 23 -17.80 -14.19 7.82
C GLY A 23 -17.38 -13.31 6.64
N GLN A 24 -16.61 -12.23 6.85
CA GLN A 24 -16.03 -11.50 5.72
C GLN A 24 -14.87 -12.31 5.11
N GLU A 25 -15.01 -12.70 3.85
CA GLU A 25 -13.96 -13.37 3.08
C GLU A 25 -12.70 -12.48 3.04
N SER A 26 -11.54 -13.07 3.31
CA SER A 26 -10.24 -12.40 3.26
C SER A 26 -9.49 -12.75 1.98
N LEU A 27 -8.45 -11.97 1.66
CA LEU A 27 -7.54 -12.34 0.56
C LEU A 27 -6.92 -13.73 0.80
N LYS A 28 -6.70 -14.12 2.06
CA LYS A 28 -6.23 -15.46 2.43
C LYS A 28 -7.20 -16.54 1.99
N ASP A 29 -8.48 -16.33 2.24
CA ASP A 29 -9.52 -17.32 1.97
C ASP A 29 -9.62 -17.58 0.48
N ILE A 30 -9.57 -16.52 -0.34
CA ILE A 30 -9.50 -16.64 -1.80
C ILE A 30 -8.24 -17.39 -2.23
N VAL A 31 -7.07 -17.03 -1.68
CA VAL A 31 -5.81 -17.72 -2.00
C VAL A 31 -5.84 -19.20 -1.61
N GLU A 32 -6.54 -19.56 -0.54
CA GLU A 32 -6.66 -20.94 -0.06
C GLU A 32 -7.71 -21.73 -0.86
N GLN A 33 -8.88 -21.14 -1.11
CA GLN A 33 -9.98 -21.73 -1.89
C GLN A 33 -9.56 -22.03 -3.33
N GLU A 34 -8.85 -21.09 -3.96
CA GLU A 34 -8.41 -21.19 -5.36
C GLU A 34 -7.02 -21.86 -5.47
N GLU A 35 -6.48 -22.40 -4.37
CA GLU A 35 -5.17 -23.05 -4.28
C GLU A 35 -3.98 -22.19 -4.79
N LEU A 36 -4.05 -20.87 -4.67
CA LEU A 36 -3.11 -19.90 -5.24
C LEU A 36 -1.87 -19.62 -4.38
N ALA A 37 -1.71 -20.33 -3.27
CA ALA A 37 -0.59 -20.15 -2.34
C ALA A 37 0.80 -20.27 -3.02
N TRP A 38 0.87 -20.94 -4.19
CA TRP A 38 2.08 -21.06 -4.97
C TRP A 38 2.63 -19.69 -5.42
N ILE A 39 1.79 -18.72 -5.78
CA ILE A 39 2.19 -17.38 -6.27
C ILE A 39 3.10 -16.66 -5.27
N VAL A 40 2.87 -16.85 -3.97
CA VAL A 40 3.66 -16.21 -2.92
C VAL A 40 5.11 -16.72 -2.96
N GLY A 41 6.04 -15.79 -3.09
CA GLY A 41 7.46 -16.08 -3.24
C GLY A 41 8.17 -15.04 -4.09
N GLN A 42 9.45 -15.31 -4.37
CA GLN A 42 10.21 -14.58 -5.37
C GLN A 42 10.46 -15.50 -6.56
N TRP A 43 10.28 -14.94 -7.74
CA TRP A 43 10.27 -15.63 -9.02
C TRP A 43 11.22 -14.91 -9.96
N LYS A 44 12.08 -15.67 -10.65
CA LYS A 44 13.09 -15.12 -11.56
C LYS A 44 12.98 -15.78 -12.92
N ALA A 45 13.03 -14.98 -13.97
CA ALA A 45 13.21 -15.45 -15.33
C ALA A 45 14.36 -14.68 -15.99
N THR A 46 14.89 -15.24 -17.07
CA THR A 46 15.95 -14.64 -17.86
C THR A 46 15.51 -14.68 -19.32
N MET A 47 15.48 -13.51 -19.95
CA MET A 47 15.13 -13.36 -21.36
C MET A 47 16.32 -13.76 -22.25
N ASP A 48 16.06 -13.93 -23.56
CA ASP A 48 17.06 -14.38 -24.53
C ASP A 48 18.27 -13.43 -24.66
N ASP A 49 18.06 -12.14 -24.37
CA ASP A 49 19.09 -11.10 -24.34
C ASP A 49 19.90 -11.07 -23.02
N GLY A 50 19.60 -12.00 -22.10
CA GLY A 50 20.23 -12.09 -20.78
C GLY A 50 19.63 -11.16 -19.73
N GLN A 51 18.64 -10.34 -20.06
CA GLN A 51 17.98 -9.48 -19.10
C GLN A 51 17.14 -10.31 -18.12
N GLU A 52 17.26 -10.01 -16.83
CA GLU A 52 16.56 -10.73 -15.77
C GLU A 52 15.26 -10.01 -15.39
N ILE A 53 14.21 -10.81 -15.16
CA ILE A 53 12.94 -10.37 -14.60
C ILE A 53 12.80 -10.96 -13.20
N LEU A 54 12.50 -10.11 -12.23
CA LEU A 54 12.21 -10.51 -10.85
C LEU A 54 10.78 -10.09 -10.47
N LEU A 55 9.98 -11.06 -10.07
CA LEU A 55 8.68 -10.87 -9.45
C LEU A 55 8.77 -11.28 -7.98
N THR A 56 8.15 -10.52 -7.08
CA THR A 56 8.08 -10.87 -5.66
C THR A 56 6.73 -10.55 -5.08
N TYR A 57 6.07 -11.58 -4.54
CA TYR A 57 4.80 -11.50 -3.84
C TYR A 57 5.01 -11.94 -2.40
N ARG A 58 4.69 -11.06 -1.45
CA ARG A 58 4.83 -11.35 -0.01
C ARG A 58 3.66 -10.82 0.78
N TRP A 59 3.14 -11.65 1.67
CA TRP A 59 2.25 -11.18 2.73
C TRP A 59 2.91 -10.05 3.51
N ALA A 60 2.22 -8.92 3.60
CA ALA A 60 2.66 -7.76 4.36
C ALA A 60 1.68 -7.42 5.49
N VAL A 61 0.38 -7.67 5.26
CA VAL A 61 -0.62 -7.83 6.33
C VAL A 61 -1.14 -9.24 6.23
N LYS A 62 -0.83 -10.08 7.23
CA LYS A 62 -1.08 -11.52 7.14
C LYS A 62 -2.55 -11.79 6.87
N GLY A 63 -2.83 -12.38 5.72
CA GLY A 63 -4.16 -12.77 5.26
C GLY A 63 -4.97 -11.69 4.54
N TYR A 64 -4.53 -10.44 4.53
CA TYR A 64 -5.32 -9.33 3.98
C TYR A 64 -4.61 -8.52 2.88
N ALA A 65 -3.28 -8.47 2.90
CA ALA A 65 -2.54 -7.73 1.88
C ALA A 65 -1.22 -8.40 1.49
N ILE A 66 -0.97 -8.46 0.19
CA ILE A 66 0.29 -8.90 -0.42
C ILE A 66 0.97 -7.69 -1.05
N VAL A 67 2.25 -7.49 -0.75
CA VAL A 67 3.10 -6.55 -1.49
C VAL A 67 3.63 -7.26 -2.74
N SER A 68 3.38 -6.67 -3.90
CA SER A 68 3.99 -7.05 -5.17
C SER A 68 5.20 -6.17 -5.47
N ASN A 69 6.25 -6.75 -6.05
CA ASN A 69 7.37 -6.00 -6.60
C ASN A 69 7.74 -6.61 -7.96
N PHE A 70 8.07 -5.75 -8.90
CA PHE A 70 8.59 -6.12 -10.21
C PHE A 70 9.92 -5.40 -10.44
N LYS A 71 10.84 -6.08 -11.13
CA LYS A 71 12.07 -5.48 -11.65
C LYS A 71 12.46 -6.15 -12.96
N MET A 72 12.79 -5.33 -13.95
CA MET A 72 13.30 -5.75 -15.26
C MET A 72 14.19 -4.63 -15.81
N GLY A 73 15.51 -4.85 -15.83
CA GLY A 73 16.46 -3.77 -16.14
C GLY A 73 16.32 -2.59 -15.17
N ASP A 74 16.14 -1.40 -15.72
CA ASP A 74 15.88 -0.17 -14.95
C ASP A 74 14.41 -0.04 -14.51
N ASN A 75 13.50 -0.69 -15.22
CA ASN A 75 12.08 -0.67 -14.89
C ASN A 75 11.83 -1.44 -13.61
N SER A 76 11.09 -0.83 -12.69
CA SER A 76 10.67 -1.49 -11.46
C SER A 76 9.37 -0.92 -10.96
N SER A 77 8.67 -1.68 -10.12
CA SER A 77 7.42 -1.20 -9.51
C SER A 77 7.18 -1.86 -8.16
N GLN A 78 6.34 -1.21 -7.36
CA GLN A 78 5.85 -1.75 -6.11
C GLN A 78 4.34 -1.53 -6.00
N GLY A 79 3.61 -2.58 -5.61
CA GLY A 79 2.17 -2.52 -5.42
C GLY A 79 1.68 -3.23 -4.18
N ILE A 80 0.39 -3.06 -3.90
CA ILE A 80 -0.36 -3.76 -2.86
C ILE A 80 -1.55 -4.45 -3.52
N ILE A 81 -1.65 -5.77 -3.32
CA ILE A 81 -2.77 -6.63 -3.70
C ILE A 81 -3.64 -6.85 -2.46
N TYR A 82 -4.94 -6.66 -2.59
CA TYR A 82 -5.90 -6.72 -1.49
C TYR A 82 -7.29 -7.11 -1.99
N PHE A 83 -8.13 -7.59 -1.08
CA PHE A 83 -9.51 -7.94 -1.39
C PHE A 83 -10.45 -6.80 -0.97
N VAL A 84 -11.41 -6.48 -1.83
CA VAL A 84 -12.50 -5.53 -1.56
C VAL A 84 -13.78 -6.33 -1.41
N ALA A 85 -14.21 -6.52 -0.15
CA ALA A 85 -15.32 -7.42 0.14
C ALA A 85 -16.66 -6.97 -0.44
N ASP A 86 -16.97 -5.67 -0.43
CA ASP A 86 -18.24 -5.17 -0.97
C ASP A 86 -18.35 -5.37 -2.49
N GLU A 87 -17.21 -5.42 -3.18
CA GLU A 87 -17.12 -5.65 -4.62
C GLU A 87 -16.88 -7.13 -4.96
N GLN A 88 -16.55 -7.96 -3.96
CA GLN A 88 -16.10 -9.35 -4.13
C GLN A 88 -14.96 -9.47 -5.15
N GLN A 89 -13.99 -8.54 -5.07
CA GLN A 89 -12.91 -8.44 -6.05
C GLN A 89 -11.53 -8.33 -5.40
N VAL A 90 -10.56 -9.04 -5.98
CA VAL A 90 -9.15 -8.82 -5.68
C VAL A 90 -8.63 -7.69 -6.56
N ARG A 91 -8.14 -6.64 -5.91
CA ARG A 91 -7.63 -5.42 -6.55
C ARG A 91 -6.13 -5.29 -6.29
N GLN A 92 -5.46 -4.51 -7.13
CA GLN A 92 -4.09 -4.06 -6.89
C GLN A 92 -3.93 -2.61 -7.27
N LEU A 93 -3.14 -1.88 -6.47
CA LEU A 93 -2.57 -0.60 -6.87
C LEU A 93 -1.05 -0.75 -6.98
N THR A 94 -0.46 -0.27 -8.07
CA THR A 94 0.98 -0.33 -8.32
C THR A 94 1.50 1.04 -8.69
N VAL A 95 2.70 1.39 -8.24
CA VAL A 95 3.45 2.56 -8.73
C VAL A 95 4.73 2.10 -9.38
N ASP A 96 4.98 2.55 -10.61
CA ASP A 96 6.18 2.22 -11.37
C ASP A 96 7.35 3.18 -11.08
N SER A 97 8.52 2.87 -11.66
CA SER A 97 9.76 3.64 -11.51
C SER A 97 9.72 5.02 -12.16
N ARG A 98 8.67 5.33 -12.94
CA ARG A 98 8.38 6.66 -13.51
C ARG A 98 7.36 7.42 -12.66
N GLY A 99 6.82 6.78 -11.63
CA GLY A 99 5.80 7.30 -10.72
C GLY A 99 4.37 7.17 -11.20
N GLN A 100 4.13 6.43 -12.29
CA GLN A 100 2.77 6.18 -12.76
C GLN A 100 2.09 5.19 -11.83
N ALA A 101 0.93 5.59 -11.30
CA ALA A 101 0.07 4.74 -10.50
C ALA A 101 -0.95 4.03 -11.40
N VAL A 102 -1.05 2.71 -11.28
CA VAL A 102 -1.97 1.89 -12.08
C VAL A 102 -2.76 0.96 -11.17
N ALA A 103 -4.08 0.98 -11.34
CA ALA A 103 -5.00 0.04 -10.71
C ALA A 103 -5.18 -1.20 -11.59
N ALA A 104 -5.35 -2.35 -10.94
CA ALA A 104 -5.54 -3.63 -11.60
C ALA A 104 -6.53 -4.52 -10.86
N THR A 105 -7.08 -5.52 -11.55
CA THR A 105 -7.91 -6.58 -10.99
C THR A 105 -7.23 -7.92 -11.12
N TRP A 106 -7.55 -8.82 -10.19
CA TRP A 106 -7.14 -10.22 -10.21
C TRP A 106 -8.38 -11.10 -10.16
N GLU A 107 -8.44 -12.08 -11.05
CA GLU A 107 -9.51 -13.06 -11.12
C GLU A 107 -8.94 -14.46 -11.41
N VAL A 108 -9.74 -15.50 -11.17
CA VAL A 108 -9.37 -16.88 -11.50
C VAL A 108 -10.26 -17.34 -12.64
N GLN A 109 -9.64 -17.84 -13.71
CA GLN A 109 -10.31 -18.38 -14.88
C GLN A 109 -9.58 -19.65 -15.33
N ASP A 110 -10.31 -20.76 -15.44
CA ASP A 110 -9.79 -22.05 -15.92
C ASP A 110 -8.50 -22.51 -15.20
N GLY A 111 -8.43 -22.29 -13.88
CA GLY A 111 -7.27 -22.65 -13.06
C GLY A 111 -6.04 -21.75 -13.26
N LYS A 112 -6.18 -20.66 -14.02
CA LYS A 112 -5.17 -19.60 -14.17
C LYS A 112 -5.60 -18.38 -13.38
N VAL A 113 -4.62 -17.63 -12.90
CA VAL A 113 -4.85 -16.32 -12.28
C VAL A 113 -4.65 -15.26 -13.34
N ILE A 114 -5.65 -14.43 -13.58
CA ILE A 114 -5.62 -13.38 -14.59
C ILE A 114 -5.51 -12.03 -13.88
N HIS A 115 -4.42 -11.32 -14.13
CA HIS A 115 -4.18 -9.95 -13.68
C HIS A 115 -4.41 -8.99 -14.84
N LYS A 116 -5.49 -8.21 -14.78
CA LYS A 116 -5.86 -7.22 -15.81
C LYS A 116 -5.41 -5.84 -15.36
N THR A 117 -4.61 -5.17 -16.18
CA THR A 117 -4.01 -3.88 -15.85
C THR A 117 -3.76 -3.05 -17.10
N LYS A 118 -3.26 -1.82 -16.92
CA LYS A 118 -2.74 -0.98 -17.99
C LYS A 118 -1.22 -1.01 -18.00
N MET A 119 -0.64 -1.08 -19.18
CA MET A 119 0.79 -0.90 -19.38
C MET A 119 1.00 0.33 -20.26
N THR A 120 1.84 1.26 -19.79
CA THR A 120 2.23 2.44 -20.55
C THR A 120 3.59 2.17 -21.18
N ASP A 121 3.68 2.31 -22.50
CA ASP A 121 4.93 2.17 -23.24
C ASP A 121 5.91 3.35 -23.00
N GLU A 122 7.02 3.38 -23.74
CA GLU A 122 8.01 4.45 -23.66
C GLU A 122 7.53 5.78 -24.24
N TYR A 123 6.50 5.76 -25.09
CA TYR A 123 5.88 6.93 -25.73
C TYR A 123 4.68 7.48 -24.93
N GLY A 124 4.36 6.87 -23.79
CA GLY A 124 3.22 7.28 -22.96
C GLY A 124 1.88 6.69 -23.40
N GLN A 125 1.84 5.76 -24.37
CA GLN A 125 0.61 5.12 -24.80
C GLN A 125 0.24 4.00 -23.84
N ALA A 126 -0.96 4.08 -23.27
CA ALA A 126 -1.50 3.08 -22.36
C ALA A 126 -2.27 2.01 -23.15
N THR A 127 -1.91 0.75 -22.93
CA THR A 127 -2.61 -0.41 -23.48
C THR A 127 -3.15 -1.28 -22.35
N ASP A 128 -4.39 -1.75 -22.48
CA ASP A 128 -4.98 -2.73 -21.58
C ASP A 128 -4.35 -4.11 -21.85
N VAL A 129 -3.83 -4.74 -20.79
CA VAL A 129 -3.09 -6.01 -20.86
C VAL A 129 -3.54 -6.97 -19.76
N GLY A 130 -3.52 -8.26 -20.08
CA GLY A 130 -3.81 -9.34 -19.15
C GLY A 130 -2.58 -10.23 -18.96
N PHE A 131 -2.19 -10.47 -17.71
CA PHE A 131 -1.16 -11.44 -17.35
C PHE A 131 -1.85 -12.70 -16.82
N ALA A 132 -1.72 -13.81 -17.53
CA ALA A 132 -2.22 -15.11 -17.09
C ALA A 132 -1.08 -15.90 -16.42
N TYR A 133 -1.20 -16.09 -15.10
CA TYR A 133 -0.28 -16.89 -14.32
C TYR A 133 -0.77 -18.33 -14.23
N SER A 134 0.13 -19.29 -14.46
CA SER A 134 -0.18 -20.70 -14.29
C SER A 134 0.94 -21.45 -13.55
N ARG A 135 0.55 -22.43 -12.73
CA ARG A 135 1.49 -23.30 -12.00
C ARG A 135 1.89 -24.46 -12.91
N ILE A 136 3.17 -24.54 -13.27
CA ILE A 136 3.72 -25.72 -13.95
C ILE A 136 4.07 -26.78 -12.89
N ASP A 137 4.86 -26.39 -11.88
CA ASP A 137 5.28 -27.24 -10.77
C ASP A 137 5.53 -26.40 -9.50
N ALA A 138 6.00 -27.02 -8.42
CA ALA A 138 6.25 -26.34 -7.13
C ALA A 138 7.29 -25.20 -7.20
N THR A 139 8.13 -25.21 -8.23
CA THR A 139 9.26 -24.30 -8.44
C THR A 139 9.21 -23.56 -9.77
N THR A 140 8.21 -23.82 -10.62
CA THR A 140 8.05 -23.19 -11.93
C THR A 140 6.66 -22.60 -12.08
N MET A 141 6.61 -21.32 -12.43
CA MET A 141 5.41 -20.58 -12.78
C MET A 141 5.56 -20.08 -14.21
N ASN A 142 4.51 -20.18 -14.99
CA ASN A 142 4.42 -19.61 -16.32
C ASN A 142 3.59 -18.33 -16.28
N VAL A 143 3.99 -17.32 -17.04
CA VAL A 143 3.28 -16.04 -17.17
C VAL A 143 3.17 -15.66 -18.64
N ALA A 144 1.96 -15.79 -19.16
CA ALA A 144 1.63 -15.38 -20.51
C ALA A 144 0.96 -14.00 -20.50
N VAL A 145 1.34 -13.14 -21.44
CA VAL A 145 0.81 -11.77 -21.56
C VAL A 145 -0.04 -11.65 -22.80
N TYR A 146 -1.23 -11.06 -22.63
CA TYR A 146 -2.25 -10.89 -23.65
C TYR A 146 -2.61 -9.41 -23.76
N GLY A 147 -3.04 -9.00 -24.95
CA GLY A 147 -3.84 -7.78 -25.07
C GLY A 147 -5.23 -8.03 -24.48
N LEU A 148 -5.95 -6.96 -24.14
CA LEU A 148 -7.35 -7.06 -23.75
C LEU A 148 -8.26 -6.52 -24.86
N GLU A 149 -9.23 -7.35 -25.28
CA GLU A 149 -10.26 -7.01 -26.24
C GLU A 149 -11.62 -7.03 -25.52
N ASN A 150 -12.22 -5.86 -25.33
CA ASN A 150 -13.47 -5.70 -24.55
C ASN A 150 -13.38 -6.27 -23.11
N GLY A 151 -12.20 -6.21 -22.49
CA GLY A 151 -11.96 -6.70 -21.12
C GLY A 151 -11.62 -8.19 -21.02
N GLU A 152 -11.63 -8.92 -22.14
CA GLU A 152 -11.25 -10.32 -22.23
C GLU A 152 -9.85 -10.49 -22.83
N LEU A 153 -9.18 -11.60 -22.52
CA LEU A 153 -7.87 -11.90 -23.11
C LEU A 153 -7.99 -12.08 -24.63
N SER A 154 -7.06 -11.48 -25.38
CA SER A 154 -6.94 -11.71 -26.82
C SER A 154 -6.71 -13.20 -27.14
N GLY A 155 -7.06 -13.65 -28.35
CA GLY A 155 -6.97 -15.06 -28.74
C GLY A 155 -5.55 -15.65 -28.77
N SER A 156 -4.52 -14.82 -28.71
CA SER A 156 -3.10 -15.22 -28.63
C SER A 156 -2.34 -14.36 -27.62
N SER A 157 -1.37 -14.97 -26.93
CA SER A 157 -0.42 -14.24 -26.10
C SER A 157 0.60 -13.51 -26.97
N SER A 158 1.01 -12.33 -26.53
CA SER A 158 2.09 -11.55 -27.13
C SER A 158 3.47 -12.10 -26.74
N PHE A 159 3.59 -12.63 -25.52
CA PHE A 159 4.76 -13.39 -25.07
C PHE A 159 4.39 -14.29 -23.89
N ASP A 160 5.24 -15.25 -23.61
CA ASP A 160 5.13 -16.15 -22.48
C ASP A 160 6.51 -16.45 -21.90
N ILE A 161 6.62 -16.55 -20.58
CA ILE A 161 7.88 -16.74 -19.88
C ILE A 161 7.73 -17.62 -18.63
N ASP A 162 8.65 -18.57 -18.50
CA ASP A 162 8.76 -19.43 -17.34
C ASP A 162 9.66 -18.80 -16.27
N PHE A 163 9.10 -18.57 -15.10
CA PHE A 163 9.80 -18.16 -13.91
C PHE A 163 10.16 -19.33 -13.02
N LYS A 164 11.37 -19.28 -12.44
CA LYS A 164 11.84 -20.20 -11.41
C LYS A 164 11.75 -19.57 -10.02
N LYS A 165 11.22 -20.34 -9.06
CA LYS A 165 11.09 -19.92 -7.67
C LYS A 165 12.47 -19.80 -7.03
N GLN A 166 12.73 -18.68 -6.37
CA GLN A 166 14.00 -18.42 -5.71
C GLN A 166 13.98 -18.98 -4.28
N LYS A 167 14.99 -19.79 -3.93
CA LYS A 167 15.16 -20.35 -2.58
C LYS A 167 15.49 -19.27 -1.55
N LYS A 168 16.21 -18.23 -1.98
CA LYS A 168 16.60 -17.09 -1.16
C LYS A 168 15.98 -15.84 -1.77
N MET A 169 15.29 -15.06 -0.95
CA MET A 169 14.69 -13.81 -1.39
C MET A 169 15.76 -12.71 -1.43
N GLU A 170 15.98 -12.15 -2.60
CA GLU A 170 16.78 -10.96 -2.79
C GLU A 170 15.98 -9.70 -2.41
N PRO A 171 16.54 -8.76 -1.63
CA PRO A 171 15.87 -7.50 -1.35
C PRO A 171 15.68 -6.69 -2.65
N LEU A 172 14.43 -6.50 -3.06
CA LEU A 172 14.09 -5.55 -4.11
C LEU A 172 13.98 -4.15 -3.52
N ARG A 173 14.75 -3.21 -4.08
CA ARG A 173 14.62 -1.78 -3.85
C ARG A 173 14.46 -1.10 -5.22
N PRO A 174 13.22 -0.97 -5.72
CA PRO A 174 12.94 -0.22 -6.93
C PRO A 174 13.61 1.17 -6.88
N LYS A 175 14.31 1.51 -7.95
CA LYS A 175 14.94 2.83 -8.11
C LYS A 175 14.07 3.65 -9.05
N ALA A 176 13.94 4.95 -8.78
CA ALA A 176 13.39 5.88 -9.78
C ALA A 176 14.24 5.84 -11.05
N ILE A 177 13.54 5.99 -12.18
CA ILE A 177 14.10 6.48 -13.43
C ILE A 177 13.63 7.94 -13.54
N ALA A 178 14.48 8.84 -14.02
CA ALA A 178 14.09 10.23 -14.20
C ALA A 178 12.87 10.34 -15.14
N SER A 179 11.78 10.94 -14.67
CA SER A 179 10.69 11.42 -15.54
C SER A 179 10.97 12.89 -15.92
N THR A 180 10.56 13.29 -17.12
CA THR A 180 11.13 14.46 -17.81
C THR A 180 10.31 15.75 -17.74
N SER A 181 9.27 15.89 -16.91
CA SER A 181 8.53 17.18 -16.87
C SER A 181 7.60 17.46 -15.68
N GLN A 182 7.50 16.60 -14.66
CA GLN A 182 6.58 16.79 -13.54
C GLN A 182 7.29 16.55 -12.21
N ASP A 183 6.92 17.30 -11.17
CA ASP A 183 7.44 17.12 -9.82
C ASP A 183 7.16 15.69 -9.34
N SER A 184 8.17 15.04 -8.79
CA SER A 184 8.01 13.74 -8.16
C SER A 184 7.45 13.87 -6.74
N LEU A 185 6.95 12.78 -6.17
CA LEU A 185 6.56 12.76 -4.75
C LEU A 185 7.73 13.18 -3.84
N LYS A 186 8.97 12.84 -4.21
CA LYS A 186 10.17 13.28 -3.49
C LYS A 186 10.36 14.79 -3.57
N ASP A 187 10.14 15.39 -4.74
CA ASP A 187 10.28 16.84 -4.89
C ASP A 187 9.25 17.56 -4.01
N ILE A 188 8.00 17.10 -3.98
CA ILE A 188 6.98 17.62 -3.07
C ILE A 188 7.40 17.45 -1.61
N VAL A 189 7.82 16.25 -1.20
CA VAL A 189 8.25 15.98 0.18
C VAL A 189 9.44 16.86 0.61
N GLU A 190 10.36 17.16 -0.30
CA GLU A 190 11.51 18.03 -0.05
C GLU A 190 11.14 19.51 -0.04
N GLN A 191 10.36 19.98 -1.03
CA GLN A 191 9.88 21.35 -1.12
C GLN A 191 9.02 21.75 0.08
N GLN A 192 8.18 20.83 0.56
CA GLN A 192 7.31 21.03 1.72
C GLN A 192 8.01 20.79 3.07
N GLY A 193 9.30 20.44 3.08
CA GLY A 193 10.06 20.25 4.31
C GLY A 193 9.67 19.03 5.15
N ILE A 194 8.77 18.16 4.69
CA ILE A 194 8.22 17.02 5.45
C ILE A 194 9.05 15.72 5.36
N ALA A 195 10.24 15.78 4.75
CA ALA A 195 11.16 14.64 4.65
C ALA A 195 11.55 14.04 6.01
N TRP A 196 11.40 14.78 7.11
CA TRP A 196 11.63 14.31 8.47
C TRP A 196 10.74 13.12 8.85
N MET A 197 9.58 12.90 8.21
CA MET A 197 8.70 11.75 8.47
C MET A 197 9.34 10.40 8.12
N ILE A 198 10.29 10.40 7.16
CA ILE A 198 10.89 9.17 6.65
C ILE A 198 11.75 8.54 7.74
N GLY A 199 11.36 7.34 8.17
CA GLY A 199 11.99 6.65 9.27
C GLY A 199 11.09 5.59 9.88
N ARG A 200 11.60 5.01 10.97
CA ARG A 200 10.86 4.10 11.83
C ARG A 200 10.75 4.75 13.20
N TRP A 201 9.54 4.77 13.72
CA TRP A 201 9.11 5.56 14.86
C TRP A 201 8.36 4.66 15.82
N LYS A 202 8.67 4.77 17.11
CA LYS A 202 8.12 3.95 18.17
C LYS A 202 7.51 4.82 19.26
N ALA A 203 6.32 4.47 19.71
CA ALA A 203 5.70 5.01 20.90
C ALA A 203 5.26 3.87 21.81
N THR A 204 5.04 4.19 23.08
CA THR A 204 4.50 3.26 24.08
C THR A 204 3.39 3.98 24.81
N MET A 205 2.22 3.36 24.87
CA MET A 205 1.06 3.86 25.60
C MET A 205 1.21 3.61 27.10
N ASP A 206 0.37 4.26 27.91
CA ASP A 206 0.40 4.13 29.38
C ASP A 206 0.19 2.69 29.87
N ASP A 207 -0.54 1.87 29.11
CA ASP A 207 -0.78 0.45 29.39
C ASP A 207 0.38 -0.48 28.94
N GLY A 208 1.47 0.11 28.41
CA GLY A 208 2.62 -0.61 27.90
C GLY A 208 2.49 -1.08 26.45
N THR A 209 1.36 -0.82 25.77
CA THR A 209 1.17 -1.18 24.36
C THR A 209 2.16 -0.43 23.48
N GLU A 210 2.95 -1.16 22.70
CA GLU A 210 3.88 -0.57 21.74
C GLU A 210 3.21 -0.26 20.41
N MET A 211 3.50 0.93 19.88
CA MET A 211 3.10 1.38 18.56
C MET A 211 4.33 1.56 17.69
N LEU A 212 4.31 1.01 16.48
CA LEU A 212 5.37 1.14 15.48
C LEU A 212 4.80 1.77 14.21
N LEU A 213 5.42 2.87 13.80
CA LEU A 213 5.08 3.61 12.59
C LEU A 213 6.31 3.68 11.70
N THR A 214 6.18 3.34 10.42
CA THR A 214 7.29 3.40 9.46
C THR A 214 6.84 4.08 8.18
N TYR A 215 7.65 5.03 7.72
CA TYR A 215 7.58 5.59 6.38
C TYR A 215 8.91 5.33 5.68
N ARG A 216 8.85 4.74 4.49
CA ARG A 216 10.04 4.49 3.68
C ARG A 216 9.70 4.54 2.21
N TRP A 217 10.68 4.90 1.39
CA TRP A 217 10.58 4.76 -0.05
C TRP A 217 10.27 3.31 -0.44
N ALA A 218 9.22 3.17 -1.24
CA ALA A 218 8.78 1.96 -1.93
C ALA A 218 9.48 1.90 -3.29
N VAL A 219 9.18 2.92 -4.10
CA VAL A 219 9.90 3.31 -5.31
C VAL A 219 10.56 4.64 -4.98
N LYS A 220 11.89 4.64 -4.85
CA LYS A 220 12.63 5.85 -4.44
C LYS A 220 12.26 7.01 -5.36
N GLY A 221 11.70 8.10 -4.83
CA GLY A 221 11.27 9.25 -5.65
C GLY A 221 9.76 9.35 -5.84
N HIS A 222 9.06 8.22 -5.98
CA HIS A 222 7.71 8.22 -6.54
C HIS A 222 6.64 7.57 -5.66
N ALA A 223 7.03 6.66 -4.76
CA ALA A 223 6.08 6.04 -3.85
C ALA A 223 6.70 5.71 -2.50
N MET A 224 5.90 5.79 -1.43
CA MET A 224 6.29 5.38 -0.09
C MET A 224 5.40 4.26 0.43
N ILE A 225 5.99 3.35 1.21
CA ILE A 225 5.24 2.46 2.09
C ILE A 225 5.07 3.18 3.43
N SER A 226 3.83 3.27 3.88
CA SER A 226 3.48 3.52 5.28
C SER A 226 3.13 2.19 5.94
N SER A 227 3.66 1.91 7.12
CA SER A 227 3.21 0.76 7.92
C SER A 227 2.99 1.16 9.36
N PHE A 228 1.89 0.69 9.93
CA PHE A 228 1.56 0.87 11.33
C PHE A 228 1.35 -0.49 11.99
N LYS A 229 1.78 -0.63 13.25
CA LYS A 229 1.53 -1.81 14.08
C LYS A 229 1.26 -1.39 15.51
N MET A 230 0.25 -1.98 16.13
CA MET A 230 -0.10 -1.78 17.54
C MET A 230 -0.73 -3.06 18.08
N GLY A 231 -0.03 -3.77 18.96
CA GLY A 231 -0.44 -5.11 19.40
C GLY A 231 -0.64 -6.07 18.20
N GLU A 232 -1.85 -6.61 18.06
CA GLU A 232 -2.26 -7.47 16.93
C GLU A 232 -2.72 -6.69 15.69
N ARG A 233 -2.93 -5.37 15.82
CA ARG A 233 -3.33 -4.49 14.72
C ARG A 233 -2.14 -4.22 13.83
N SER A 234 -2.34 -4.26 12.53
CA SER A 234 -1.38 -3.74 11.58
C SER A 234 -2.06 -3.16 10.36
N THR A 235 -1.39 -2.18 9.74
CA THR A 235 -1.83 -1.54 8.51
C THR A 235 -0.63 -1.39 7.59
N LEU A 236 -0.85 -1.60 6.30
CA LEU A 236 0.10 -1.27 5.25
C LEU A 236 -0.58 -0.31 4.27
N GLY A 237 0.11 0.77 3.91
CA GLY A 237 -0.32 1.67 2.86
C GLY A 237 0.76 1.96 1.82
N LEU A 238 0.30 2.35 0.64
CA LEU A 238 1.11 2.83 -0.48
C LEU A 238 0.71 4.28 -0.76
N ILE A 239 1.64 5.19 -0.51
CA ILE A 239 1.52 6.62 -0.77
C ILE A 239 2.18 6.94 -2.11
N TYR A 240 1.52 7.71 -2.95
CA TYR A 240 1.97 8.09 -4.29
C TYR A 240 1.47 9.49 -4.65
N LEU A 241 2.07 10.10 -5.66
CA LEU A 241 1.55 11.34 -6.24
C LEU A 241 0.61 10.96 -7.39
N ASP A 242 -0.63 11.44 -7.33
CA ASP A 242 -1.53 11.44 -8.47
C ASP A 242 -1.15 12.63 -9.37
N PHE A 243 -0.67 12.35 -10.59
CA PHE A 243 -0.19 13.40 -11.49
C PHE A 243 -1.32 14.22 -12.12
N ASP A 244 -2.52 13.66 -12.25
CA ASP A 244 -3.65 14.39 -12.82
C ASP A 244 -4.20 15.40 -11.81
N GLU A 245 -4.23 15.01 -10.53
CA GLU A 245 -4.73 15.86 -9.44
C GLU A 245 -3.62 16.67 -8.74
N GLN A 246 -2.34 16.37 -9.01
CA GLN A 246 -1.17 16.93 -8.31
C GLN A 246 -1.31 16.80 -6.78
N GLN A 247 -1.87 15.69 -6.32
CA GLN A 247 -2.17 15.45 -4.92
C GLN A 247 -1.58 14.12 -4.44
N GLY A 248 -1.02 14.12 -3.23
CA GLY A 248 -0.60 12.88 -2.59
C GLY A 248 -1.83 12.01 -2.28
N LYS A 249 -1.82 10.77 -2.74
CA LYS A 249 -2.87 9.78 -2.46
C LYS A 249 -2.29 8.58 -1.75
N GLN A 250 -3.14 7.90 -0.98
CA GLN A 250 -2.79 6.67 -0.31
C GLN A 250 -3.92 5.66 -0.40
N ILE A 251 -3.55 4.41 -0.57
CA ILE A 251 -4.41 3.27 -0.24
C ILE A 251 -3.78 2.47 0.89
N SER A 252 -4.58 2.02 1.83
CA SER A 252 -4.16 1.20 2.96
C SER A 252 -5.06 0.01 3.17
N VAL A 253 -4.49 -1.06 3.72
CA VAL A 253 -5.20 -2.27 4.11
C VAL A 253 -4.78 -2.62 5.52
N ASP A 254 -5.75 -2.87 6.39
CA ASP A 254 -5.50 -3.25 7.78
C ASP A 254 -5.63 -4.76 8.02
N SER A 255 -5.31 -5.19 9.24
CA SER A 255 -5.39 -6.59 9.67
C SER A 255 -6.81 -7.10 9.94
N ARG A 256 -7.83 -6.35 9.53
CA ARG A 256 -9.23 -6.78 9.40
C ARG A 256 -9.69 -6.81 7.94
N GLY A 257 -8.82 -6.46 6.98
CA GLY A 257 -9.18 -6.36 5.57
C GLY A 257 -9.90 -5.05 5.22
N GLN A 258 -9.95 -4.08 6.13
CA GLN A 258 -10.50 -2.78 5.81
C GLN A 258 -9.57 -2.04 4.85
N VAL A 259 -10.12 -1.61 3.73
CA VAL A 259 -9.43 -0.78 2.75
C VAL A 259 -9.76 0.68 3.02
N THR A 260 -8.72 1.51 3.18
CA THR A 260 -8.86 2.94 3.46
C THR A 260 -8.14 3.74 2.38
N LYS A 261 -8.77 4.80 1.90
CA LYS A 261 -8.16 5.77 0.97
C LYS A 261 -7.93 7.08 1.72
N ALA A 262 -6.78 7.70 1.50
CA ALA A 262 -6.46 8.99 2.07
C ALA A 262 -5.86 9.93 1.02
N THR A 263 -6.02 11.23 1.26
CA THR A 263 -5.31 12.29 0.54
C THR A 263 -4.30 12.93 1.49
N TRP A 264 -3.22 13.46 0.91
CA TRP A 264 -2.13 14.07 1.64
C TRP A 264 -1.95 15.51 1.20
N GLU A 265 -1.76 16.37 2.19
CA GLU A 265 -1.35 17.75 2.02
C GLU A 265 -0.25 18.08 3.01
N ALA A 266 0.45 19.18 2.75
CA ALA A 266 1.40 19.76 3.69
C ALA A 266 0.97 21.19 3.98
N GLN A 267 0.93 21.54 5.26
CA GLN A 267 0.52 22.86 5.73
C GLN A 267 1.35 23.20 6.97
N ASP A 268 1.91 24.41 7.03
CA ASP A 268 2.58 24.94 8.22
C ASP A 268 3.67 24.00 8.80
N ASP A 269 4.51 23.41 7.94
CA ASP A 269 5.54 22.39 8.26
C ASP A 269 4.99 21.05 8.79
N GLU A 270 3.67 20.86 8.78
CA GLU A 270 2.99 19.61 9.09
C GLU A 270 2.63 18.85 7.82
N ALA A 271 2.63 17.53 7.90
CA ALA A 271 1.97 16.69 6.90
C ALA A 271 0.61 16.28 7.44
N ILE A 272 -0.43 16.36 6.61
CA ILE A 272 -1.80 16.03 7.01
C ILE A 272 -2.33 14.97 6.06
N SER A 273 -2.77 13.84 6.63
CA SER A 273 -3.49 12.79 5.91
C SER A 273 -4.97 12.89 6.20
N LYS A 274 -5.79 13.19 5.20
CA LYS A 274 -7.26 13.22 5.31
C LYS A 274 -7.85 11.91 4.84
N THR A 275 -8.66 11.28 5.70
CA THR A 275 -9.22 9.96 5.46
C THR A 275 -10.56 9.79 6.15
N LYS A 276 -11.26 8.69 5.87
CA LYS A 276 -12.39 8.22 6.68
C LYS A 276 -11.92 7.23 7.71
N MET A 277 -12.49 7.33 8.91
CA MET A 277 -12.37 6.34 9.98
C MET A 277 -13.76 5.81 10.30
N THR A 278 -13.89 4.50 10.41
CA THR A 278 -15.14 3.86 10.85
C THR A 278 -15.06 3.57 12.35
N ASN A 279 -16.19 3.67 13.07
CA ASN A 279 -16.33 3.31 14.48
C ASN A 279 -16.96 1.89 14.67
N GLU A 280 -17.07 1.38 15.91
CA GLU A 280 -17.38 -0.05 16.17
C GLU A 280 -18.77 -0.41 15.69
N TYR A 281 -19.60 0.62 15.65
CA TYR A 281 -20.97 0.60 15.21
C TYR A 281 -21.09 0.75 13.69
N GLY A 282 -19.98 0.88 12.96
CA GLY A 282 -19.95 1.01 11.52
C GLY A 282 -20.14 2.45 11.01
N GLU A 283 -20.16 3.45 11.90
CA GLU A 283 -20.33 4.84 11.51
C GLU A 283 -19.02 5.41 10.99
N ALA A 284 -19.03 6.00 9.80
CA ALA A 284 -17.86 6.62 9.21
C ALA A 284 -17.79 8.11 9.55
N THR A 285 -16.62 8.55 9.99
CA THR A 285 -16.30 9.95 10.27
C THR A 285 -15.08 10.36 9.46
N ASP A 286 -15.13 11.56 8.88
CA ASP A 286 -13.97 12.17 8.23
C ASP A 286 -12.97 12.65 9.28
N VAL A 287 -11.70 12.27 9.12
CA VAL A 287 -10.63 12.56 10.07
C VAL A 287 -9.38 13.06 9.36
N GLY A 288 -8.67 13.96 10.03
CA GLY A 288 -7.34 14.41 9.64
C GLY A 288 -6.30 13.87 10.61
N ILE A 289 -5.26 13.25 10.08
CA ILE A 289 -4.11 12.80 10.86
C ILE A 289 -2.97 13.76 10.58
N ALA A 290 -2.67 14.63 11.54
CA ALA A 290 -1.58 15.58 11.47
C ALA A 290 -0.29 14.97 12.01
N TYR A 291 0.80 15.20 11.30
CA TYR A 291 2.14 14.81 11.67
C TYR A 291 2.96 16.08 11.81
N SER A 292 3.52 16.31 13.00
CA SER A 292 4.35 17.48 13.29
C SER A 292 5.75 17.05 13.76
N LYS A 293 6.78 17.78 13.29
CA LYS A 293 8.15 17.60 13.78
C LYS A 293 8.29 18.29 15.13
N VAL A 294 8.62 17.53 16.18
CA VAL A 294 8.95 18.10 17.49
C VAL A 294 10.46 18.35 17.59
N ASP A 295 11.25 17.34 17.21
CA ASP A 295 12.70 17.42 17.09
C ASP A 295 13.21 16.34 16.09
N ASP A 296 14.52 16.23 15.86
CA ASP A 296 15.07 15.26 14.89
C ASP A 296 14.81 13.78 15.23
N ASN A 297 14.47 13.49 16.48
CA ASN A 297 14.22 12.16 17.01
C ASN A 297 12.78 11.98 17.53
N THR A 298 11.91 12.99 17.34
CA THR A 298 10.54 12.96 17.87
C THR A 298 9.57 13.55 16.87
N ILE A 299 8.51 12.80 16.58
CA ILE A 299 7.34 13.29 15.83
C ILE A 299 6.12 13.22 16.72
N LYS A 300 5.24 14.21 16.59
CA LYS A 300 3.89 14.16 17.15
C LYS A 300 2.95 13.69 16.05
N VAL A 301 2.04 12.78 16.41
CA VAL A 301 0.93 12.38 15.55
C VAL A 301 -0.36 12.69 16.31
N ALA A 302 -1.25 13.45 15.69
CA ALA A 302 -2.53 13.84 16.26
C ALA A 302 -3.67 13.55 15.29
N ILE A 303 -4.81 13.11 15.84
CA ILE A 303 -6.02 12.80 15.08
C ILE A 303 -7.08 13.84 15.42
N TYR A 304 -7.63 14.45 14.39
CA TYR A 304 -8.66 15.47 14.46
C TYR A 304 -9.89 15.00 13.69
N GLY A 305 -11.07 15.52 14.08
CA GLY A 305 -12.22 15.51 13.20
C GLY A 305 -11.99 16.45 12.02
N LEU A 306 -12.74 16.24 10.94
CA LEU A 306 -12.80 17.20 9.84
C LEU A 306 -14.13 17.95 9.84
N ASP A 307 -14.05 19.27 9.97
CA ASP A 307 -15.18 20.19 9.86
C ASP A 307 -15.05 20.94 8.53
N ASN A 308 -15.92 20.63 7.57
CA ASN A 308 -15.84 21.15 6.19
C ASN A 308 -14.48 20.92 5.49
N GLY A 309 -13.78 19.84 5.85
CA GLY A 309 -12.48 19.48 5.25
C GLY A 309 -11.27 20.13 5.93
N GLU A 310 -11.47 20.93 6.97
CA GLU A 310 -10.42 21.49 7.82
C GLU A 310 -10.34 20.72 9.14
N LEU A 311 -9.16 20.70 9.78
CA LEU A 311 -9.00 20.07 11.09
C LEU A 311 -9.84 20.80 12.14
N SER A 312 -10.55 20.06 12.98
CA SER A 312 -11.23 20.61 14.15
C SER A 312 -10.24 21.24 15.13
N ASP A 313 -10.70 22.20 15.95
CA ASP A 313 -9.82 22.89 16.92
C ASP A 313 -9.13 21.94 17.92
N ASP A 314 -9.88 20.93 18.40
CA ASP A 314 -9.40 19.97 19.38
C ASP A 314 -9.05 18.62 18.70
N SER A 315 -7.85 18.12 18.96
CA SER A 315 -7.49 16.74 18.61
C SER A 315 -8.23 15.76 19.51
N TRP A 316 -8.76 14.69 18.93
CA TRP A 316 -9.33 13.58 19.70
C TRP A 316 -8.27 12.78 20.43
N PHE A 317 -7.07 12.72 19.84
CA PHE A 317 -5.93 11.99 20.37
C PHE A 317 -4.63 12.54 19.82
N ASP A 318 -3.57 12.53 20.63
CA ASP A 318 -2.22 12.75 20.17
C ASP A 318 -1.20 11.87 20.90
N ILE A 319 -0.10 11.56 20.21
CA ILE A 319 1.01 10.79 20.78
C ILE A 319 2.34 11.18 20.15
N ASN A 320 3.39 11.18 20.98
CA ASN A 320 4.75 11.38 20.53
C ASN A 320 5.42 10.05 20.22
N PHE A 321 5.91 9.88 19.00
CA PHE A 321 6.78 8.78 18.63
C PHE A 321 8.24 9.21 18.67
N LYS A 322 9.11 8.31 19.15
CA LYS A 322 10.56 8.45 19.13
C LYS A 322 11.15 7.66 17.98
N LYS A 323 12.15 8.23 17.31
CA LYS A 323 12.86 7.56 16.21
C LYS A 323 13.58 6.32 16.72
N GLU A 324 13.36 5.17 16.09
CA GLU A 324 14.16 3.98 16.37
C GLU A 324 15.57 4.19 15.79
N LYS A 325 16.58 4.08 16.65
CA LYS A 325 17.98 4.05 16.21
C LYS A 325 18.18 2.78 15.37
N LYS A 326 18.84 2.94 14.23
CA LYS A 326 19.28 1.81 13.40
C LYS A 326 20.31 0.97 14.14
#